data_AF-A5TSA6-F1
#
_entry.id   AF-A5TSA6-F1
#
_cell.length_a   1.000
_cell.length_b   1.000
_cell.length_c   1.000
_cell.angle_alpha   90.00
_cell.angle_beta   90.00
_cell.angle_gamma   90.00
#
_symmetry.space_group_name_H-M   'P 1'
#
loop_
_entity.id
_entity.type
_entity.pdbx_description
1 polymer ?
#
loop_
_entity_poly.entity_id
_entity_poly.type
_entity_poly.pdbx_seq_one_letter_code
_entity_poly.pdbx_strand_id
1 'polypeptide(L)'
;MYINKNKALSFIEIIIAVTILLAVSFVSLITFYSMNKSFLVMNSTYKREKEIMTFRDLVTSHIKWNKSLEIRLTNISKSNPINSLGDLFLKPSEKEGNLLVLKIKNYDETEKKVEKYYRCFLFYEDKASLSYFDDSNIHSLVNIFNGTVILENCTGKFIVENNILKVYLKDKDKEYEEILYYEQK
;
A
#
# COMPACT_ATOMS: atom_id res chain seq x y z
N MET A 1 30.74 7.39 74.22
CA MET A 1 29.43 6.75 74.03
C MET A 1 29.54 5.85 72.80
N TYR A 2 29.73 4.56 73.00
CA TYR A 2 30.02 3.59 71.93
C TYR A 2 28.77 3.33 71.08
N ILE A 3 28.81 3.66 69.79
CA ILE A 3 27.89 3.10 68.80
C ILE A 3 28.62 1.91 68.18
N ASN A 4 28.44 0.72 68.75
CA ASN A 4 28.86 -0.51 68.11
C ASN A 4 27.80 -0.88 67.06
N LYS A 5 27.93 -0.35 65.84
CA LYS A 5 27.12 -0.85 64.71
C LYS A 5 27.58 -2.28 64.41
N ASN A 6 26.73 -3.26 64.71
CA ASN A 6 26.98 -4.66 64.40
C ASN A 6 27.27 -4.81 62.90
N LYS A 7 28.55 -4.99 62.53
CA LYS A 7 28.99 -5.15 61.13
C LYS A 7 28.25 -6.28 60.41
N ALA A 8 27.81 -7.29 61.14
CA ALA A 8 27.00 -8.40 60.62
C ALA A 8 25.57 -7.99 60.19
N LEU A 9 24.93 -7.06 60.91
CA LEU A 9 23.60 -6.54 60.55
C LEU A 9 23.67 -5.73 59.25
N SER A 10 24.72 -4.91 59.11
CA SER A 10 24.98 -4.14 57.89
C SER A 10 25.27 -5.03 56.66
N PHE A 11 25.87 -6.21 56.85
CA PHE A 11 26.14 -7.15 55.77
C PHE A 11 24.87 -7.86 55.27
N ILE A 12 23.98 -8.26 56.19
CA ILE A 12 22.69 -8.86 55.85
C ILE A 12 21.80 -7.87 55.09
N GLU A 13 21.77 -6.60 55.53
CA GLU A 13 21.03 -5.53 54.84
C GLU A 13 21.52 -5.33 53.39
N ILE A 14 22.84 -5.40 53.16
CA ILE A 14 23.41 -5.30 51.81
C ILE A 14 22.99 -6.50 50.94
N ILE A 15 23.03 -7.73 51.47
CA ILE A 15 22.59 -8.92 50.72
C ILE A 15 21.12 -8.81 50.34
N ILE A 16 20.27 -8.38 51.27
CA ILE A 16 18.83 -8.18 51.01
C ILE A 16 18.65 -7.11 49.92
N ALA A 17 19.33 -5.97 50.02
CA ALA A 17 19.25 -4.90 49.03
C ALA A 17 19.71 -5.35 47.63
N VAL A 18 20.82 -6.08 47.53
CA VAL A 18 21.33 -6.63 46.26
C VAL A 18 20.36 -7.66 45.69
N THR A 19 19.78 -8.51 46.53
CA THR A 19 18.81 -9.53 46.08
C THR A 19 17.54 -8.89 45.53
N ILE A 20 17.00 -7.86 46.22
CA ILE A 20 15.85 -7.09 45.73
C ILE A 20 16.19 -6.41 44.41
N LEU A 21 17.36 -5.76 44.32
CA LEU A 21 17.79 -5.10 43.08
C LEU A 21 17.86 -6.09 41.92
N LEU A 22 18.48 -7.26 42.12
CA LEU A 22 18.59 -8.30 41.09
C LEU A 22 17.21 -8.82 40.66
N ALA A 23 16.31 -9.06 41.62
CA ALA A 23 14.95 -9.50 41.31
C ALA A 23 14.18 -8.45 40.50
N VAL A 24 14.22 -7.18 40.91
CA VAL A 24 13.57 -6.07 40.19
C VAL A 24 14.18 -5.88 38.80
N SER A 25 15.50 -5.91 38.68
CA SER A 25 16.20 -5.81 37.39
C SER A 25 15.84 -6.97 36.46
N PHE A 26 15.76 -8.19 36.96
CA PHE A 26 15.40 -9.37 36.16
C PHE A 26 13.95 -9.30 35.64
N VAL A 27 13.00 -8.95 36.51
CA VAL A 27 11.60 -8.76 36.12
C VAL A 27 11.45 -7.61 35.12
N SER A 28 12.18 -6.52 35.32
CA SER A 28 12.18 -5.37 34.41
C SER A 28 12.77 -5.73 33.03
N LEU A 29 13.82 -6.55 32.99
CA LEU A 29 14.43 -6.99 31.73
C LEU A 29 13.48 -7.89 30.91
N ILE A 30 12.80 -8.83 31.58
CA ILE A 30 11.84 -9.73 30.91
C ILE A 30 10.68 -8.93 30.32
N THR A 31 10.10 -8.03 31.12
CA THR A 31 8.97 -7.21 30.67
C THR A 31 9.39 -6.27 29.53
N PHE A 32 10.54 -5.60 29.64
CA PHE A 32 11.07 -4.75 28.58
C PHE A 32 11.35 -5.51 27.28
N TYR A 33 11.96 -6.69 27.36
CA TYR A 33 12.21 -7.54 26.18
C TYR A 33 10.90 -7.95 25.49
N SER A 34 9.90 -8.39 26.28
CA SER A 34 8.59 -8.75 25.75
C SER A 34 7.89 -7.55 25.10
N MET A 35 7.93 -6.38 25.74
CA MET A 35 7.33 -5.15 25.20
C MET A 35 8.01 -4.72 23.90
N ASN A 36 9.33 -4.79 23.81
CA ASN A 36 10.06 -4.47 22.58
C ASN A 36 9.68 -5.39 21.43
N LYS A 37 9.56 -6.69 21.67
CA LYS A 37 9.12 -7.65 20.66
C LYS A 37 7.71 -7.31 20.16
N SER A 38 6.77 -7.07 21.06
CA SER A 38 5.40 -6.68 20.71
C SER A 38 5.36 -5.33 19.97
N PHE A 39 6.17 -4.37 20.39
CA PHE A 39 6.28 -3.06 19.73
C PHE A 39 6.77 -3.19 18.30
N LEU A 40 7.79 -4.03 18.03
CA LEU A 40 8.28 -4.26 16.68
C LEU A 40 7.20 -4.85 15.77
N VAL A 41 6.46 -5.85 16.25
CA VAL A 41 5.35 -6.46 15.49
C VAL A 41 4.23 -5.45 15.25
N MET A 42 3.86 -4.66 16.26
CA MET A 42 2.83 -3.63 16.16
C MET A 42 3.25 -2.55 15.16
N ASN A 43 4.50 -2.09 15.23
CA ASN A 43 5.04 -1.07 14.34
C ASN A 43 5.08 -1.55 12.87
N SER A 44 5.51 -2.80 12.63
CA SER A 44 5.49 -3.36 11.27
C SER A 44 4.06 -3.50 10.74
N THR A 45 3.12 -3.91 11.59
CA THR A 45 1.69 -4.04 11.21
C THR A 45 1.09 -2.68 10.90
N TYR A 46 1.32 -1.69 11.76
CA TYR A 46 0.85 -0.32 11.57
C TYR A 46 1.43 0.30 10.28
N LYS A 47 2.74 0.14 10.05
CA LYS A 47 3.38 0.59 8.82
C LYS A 47 2.71 -0.05 7.59
N ARG A 48 2.45 -1.35 7.64
CA ARG A 48 1.81 -2.08 6.54
C ARG A 48 0.38 -1.61 6.28
N GLU A 49 -0.42 -1.42 7.33
CA GLU A 49 -1.78 -0.89 7.19
C GLU A 49 -1.77 0.52 6.59
N LYS A 50 -0.82 1.36 6.99
CA LYS A 50 -0.66 2.71 6.40
C LYS A 50 -0.29 2.66 4.92
N GLU A 51 0.57 1.74 4.48
CA GLU A 51 0.92 1.55 3.06
C GLU A 51 -0.33 1.17 2.24
N ILE A 52 -1.15 0.25 2.75
CA ILE A 52 -2.39 -0.20 2.09
C ILE A 52 -3.40 0.94 2.00
N MET A 53 -3.57 1.71 3.09
CA MET A 53 -4.43 2.90 3.09
C MET A 53 -3.95 3.94 2.06
N THR A 54 -2.63 4.18 2.01
CA THR A 54 -2.04 5.14 1.05
C THR A 54 -2.29 4.71 -0.40
N PHE A 55 -2.18 3.41 -0.71
CA PHE A 55 -2.53 2.88 -2.02
C PHE A 55 -4.00 3.13 -2.38
N ARG A 56 -4.92 2.82 -1.46
CA ARG A 56 -6.37 3.04 -1.64
C ARG A 56 -6.68 4.53 -1.88
N ASP A 57 -6.11 5.40 -1.07
CA ASP A 57 -6.27 6.85 -1.20
C ASP A 57 -5.73 7.35 -2.55
N LEU A 58 -4.60 6.79 -3.01
CA LEU A 58 -4.00 7.15 -4.29
C LEU A 58 -4.92 6.79 -5.47
N VAL A 59 -5.46 5.57 -5.50
CA VAL A 59 -6.41 5.12 -6.54
C VAL A 59 -7.66 5.99 -6.52
N THR A 60 -8.22 6.22 -5.32
CA THR A 60 -9.42 7.04 -5.12
C THR A 60 -9.21 8.47 -5.60
N SER A 61 -8.07 9.07 -5.27
CA SER A 61 -7.73 10.44 -5.65
C SER A 61 -7.67 10.60 -7.17
N HIS A 62 -7.01 9.68 -7.87
CA HIS A 62 -6.93 9.71 -9.33
C HIS A 62 -8.30 9.56 -10.02
N ILE A 63 -9.21 8.80 -9.41
CA ILE A 63 -10.57 8.65 -9.93
C ILE A 63 -11.39 9.91 -9.70
N LYS A 64 -11.35 10.47 -8.48
CA LYS A 64 -12.14 11.65 -8.12
C LYS A 64 -11.67 12.94 -8.79
N TRP A 65 -10.38 13.04 -9.12
CA TRP A 65 -9.77 14.26 -9.67
C TRP A 65 -10.37 14.69 -11.02
N ASN A 66 -10.82 13.75 -11.86
CA ASN A 66 -11.24 14.06 -13.23
C ASN A 66 -12.72 13.78 -13.47
N LYS A 67 -13.48 14.84 -13.80
CA LYS A 67 -14.92 14.72 -14.14
C LYS A 67 -15.21 14.02 -15.47
N SER A 68 -14.22 13.95 -16.37
CA SER A 68 -14.32 13.31 -17.70
C SER A 68 -13.48 12.05 -17.79
N LEU A 69 -13.34 11.34 -16.68
CA LEU A 69 -12.53 10.13 -16.58
C LEU A 69 -13.22 8.95 -17.25
N GLU A 70 -12.56 8.36 -18.23
CA GLU A 70 -12.96 7.06 -18.78
C GLU A 70 -12.13 5.97 -18.09
N ILE A 71 -12.80 4.92 -17.60
CA ILE A 71 -12.16 3.78 -16.95
C ILE A 71 -12.27 2.53 -17.84
N ARG A 72 -11.16 1.80 -17.96
CA ARG A 72 -11.10 0.47 -18.57
C ARG A 72 -10.33 -0.50 -17.69
N LEU A 73 -10.87 -1.71 -17.59
CA LEU A 73 -10.20 -2.87 -17.01
C LEU A 73 -9.77 -3.82 -18.11
N THR A 74 -8.62 -4.45 -17.91
CA THR A 74 -8.16 -5.57 -18.74
C THR A 74 -7.16 -6.42 -17.95
N ASN A 75 -6.97 -7.66 -18.40
CA ASN A 75 -5.98 -8.55 -17.84
C ASN A 75 -4.73 -8.62 -18.71
N ILE A 76 -3.57 -8.40 -18.11
CA ILE A 76 -2.28 -8.38 -18.81
C ILE A 76 -1.24 -9.27 -18.15
N SER A 77 -0.29 -9.73 -18.95
CA SER A 77 0.89 -10.46 -18.47
C SER A 77 2.07 -10.18 -19.40
N LYS A 78 3.31 -10.52 -18.98
CA LYS A 78 4.48 -10.41 -19.87
C LYS A 78 4.32 -11.22 -21.18
N SER A 79 3.60 -12.34 -21.13
CA SER A 79 3.31 -13.17 -22.32
C SER A 79 2.19 -12.63 -23.19
N ASN A 80 1.32 -11.76 -22.65
CA ASN A 80 0.23 -11.14 -23.39
C ASN A 80 0.14 -9.65 -22.99
N PRO A 81 1.08 -8.82 -23.50
CA PRO A 81 1.08 -7.39 -23.24
C PRO A 81 -0.02 -6.68 -24.06
N ILE A 82 -0.35 -5.45 -23.67
CA ILE A 82 -1.26 -4.61 -24.44
C ILE A 82 -0.48 -3.91 -25.55
N ASN A 83 -1.03 -3.93 -26.75
CA ASN A 83 -0.43 -3.27 -27.92
C ASN A 83 -0.71 -1.76 -27.99
N SER A 84 -1.84 -1.30 -27.44
CA SER A 84 -2.27 0.11 -27.49
C SER A 84 -3.24 0.41 -26.35
N LEU A 85 -3.01 1.51 -25.61
CA LEU A 85 -3.97 2.01 -24.63
C LEU A 85 -5.20 2.61 -25.29
N GLY A 86 -5.07 3.21 -26.47
CA GLY A 86 -6.20 3.76 -27.21
C GLY A 86 -7.23 2.69 -27.58
N ASP A 87 -6.75 1.54 -28.03
CA ASP A 87 -7.57 0.41 -28.49
C ASP A 87 -8.42 -0.19 -27.36
N LEU A 88 -7.95 -0.12 -26.11
CA LEU A 88 -8.71 -0.55 -24.93
C LEU A 88 -10.02 0.23 -24.78
N PHE A 89 -10.04 1.49 -25.18
CA PHE A 89 -11.24 2.32 -25.06
C PHE A 89 -12.21 2.11 -26.22
N LEU A 90 -11.76 1.55 -27.35
CA LEU A 90 -12.61 1.18 -28.49
C LEU A 90 -13.40 -0.10 -28.22
N LYS A 91 -12.92 -0.96 -27.33
CA LYS A 91 -13.58 -2.20 -26.91
C LYS A 91 -14.36 -2.00 -25.61
N PRO A 92 -15.38 -2.84 -25.33
CA PRO A 92 -16.02 -2.85 -24.01
C PRO A 92 -14.98 -3.21 -22.94
N SER A 93 -15.13 -2.60 -21.75
CA SER A 93 -14.29 -2.94 -20.59
C SER A 93 -14.52 -4.40 -20.20
N GLU A 94 -13.45 -5.08 -19.79
CA GLU A 94 -13.60 -6.32 -19.05
C GLU A 94 -14.27 -6.05 -17.69
N LYS A 95 -14.98 -7.04 -17.15
CA LYS A 95 -15.61 -6.95 -15.83
C LYS A 95 -14.60 -7.04 -14.70
N GLU A 96 -13.50 -7.75 -14.93
CA GLU A 96 -12.44 -8.00 -13.97
C GLU A 96 -11.10 -7.92 -14.68
N GLY A 97 -10.07 -7.40 -14.03
CA GLY A 97 -8.72 -7.36 -14.58
C GLY A 97 -7.67 -7.01 -13.53
N ASN A 98 -6.40 -7.32 -13.82
CA ASN A 98 -5.27 -6.91 -12.99
C ASN A 98 -4.75 -5.50 -13.35
N LEU A 99 -5.18 -4.94 -14.48
CA LEU A 99 -4.86 -3.58 -14.91
C LEU A 99 -6.11 -2.70 -14.89
N LEU A 100 -5.99 -1.56 -14.19
CA LEU A 100 -6.92 -0.44 -14.23
C LEU A 100 -6.29 0.70 -15.04
N VAL A 101 -6.94 1.09 -16.14
CA VAL A 101 -6.52 2.21 -16.98
C VAL A 101 -7.52 3.34 -16.83
N LEU A 102 -7.01 4.48 -16.38
CA LEU A 102 -7.73 5.74 -16.29
C LEU A 102 -7.29 6.63 -17.46
N LYS A 103 -8.23 7.01 -18.31
CA LYS A 103 -8.01 7.96 -19.40
C LYS A 103 -8.56 9.31 -19.02
N ILE A 104 -7.66 10.28 -19.04
CA ILE A 104 -7.88 11.67 -18.66
C ILE A 104 -7.74 12.49 -19.93
N LYS A 105 -8.75 13.29 -20.25
CA LYS A 105 -8.68 14.27 -21.33
C LYS A 105 -8.50 15.64 -20.71
N ASN A 106 -7.48 16.36 -21.15
CA ASN A 106 -7.28 17.75 -20.80
C ASN A 106 -7.33 18.61 -22.06
N TYR A 107 -7.96 19.77 -22.00
CA TYR A 107 -7.95 20.71 -23.11
C TYR A 107 -6.85 21.73 -22.87
N ASP A 108 -5.85 21.76 -23.74
CA ASP A 108 -4.87 22.84 -23.73
C ASP A 108 -5.44 24.03 -24.50
N GLU A 109 -5.71 25.11 -23.77
CA GLU A 109 -6.20 26.37 -24.34
C GLU A 109 -5.16 27.04 -25.26
N THR A 110 -3.87 26.79 -25.03
CA THR A 110 -2.75 27.40 -25.76
C THR A 110 -2.62 26.79 -27.15
N GLU A 111 -2.54 25.46 -27.24
CA GLU A 111 -2.45 24.74 -28.51
C GLU A 111 -3.81 24.47 -29.16
N LYS A 112 -4.92 24.74 -28.45
CA LYS A 112 -6.30 24.40 -28.85
C LYS A 112 -6.44 22.91 -29.19
N LYS A 113 -5.80 22.04 -28.40
CA LYS A 113 -5.81 20.58 -28.60
C LYS A 113 -6.29 19.87 -27.36
N VAL A 114 -6.91 18.71 -27.57
CA VAL A 114 -7.24 17.77 -26.48
C VAL A 114 -6.07 16.82 -26.31
N GLU A 115 -5.38 16.94 -25.20
CA GLU A 115 -4.34 16.01 -24.79
C GLU A 115 -4.96 14.85 -24.02
N LYS A 116 -4.44 13.64 -24.25
CA LYS A 116 -4.85 12.45 -23.51
C LYS A 116 -3.71 11.95 -22.66
N TYR A 117 -4.05 11.75 -21.40
CA TYR A 117 -3.17 11.19 -20.40
C TYR A 117 -3.77 9.89 -19.88
N TYR A 118 -2.90 8.91 -19.66
CA TYR A 118 -3.28 7.63 -19.12
C TYR A 118 -2.56 7.42 -17.79
N ARG A 119 -3.30 6.88 -16.82
CA ARG A 119 -2.78 6.42 -15.54
C ARG A 119 -3.14 4.95 -15.41
N CYS A 120 -2.13 4.13 -15.17
CA CYS A 120 -2.25 2.68 -15.20
C CYS A 120 -1.87 2.12 -13.84
N PHE A 121 -2.83 1.53 -13.13
CA PHE A 121 -2.58 0.77 -11.91
C PHE A 121 -2.56 -0.71 -12.25
N LEU A 122 -1.45 -1.38 -11.92
CA LEU A 122 -1.22 -2.78 -12.30
C LEU A 122 -0.91 -3.61 -11.06
N PHE A 123 -1.65 -4.71 -10.87
CA PHE A 123 -1.25 -5.80 -9.99
C PHE A 123 -0.45 -6.85 -10.78
N TYR A 124 0.83 -7.03 -10.43
CA TYR A 124 1.72 -7.97 -11.09
C TYR A 124 2.88 -8.39 -10.18
N GLU A 125 3.27 -9.67 -10.21
CA GLU A 125 4.40 -10.24 -9.44
C GLU A 125 4.42 -9.79 -7.96
N ASP A 126 3.29 -9.96 -7.27
CA ASP A 126 3.09 -9.57 -5.86
C ASP A 126 3.29 -8.07 -5.56
N LYS A 127 3.10 -7.22 -6.57
CA LYS A 127 3.22 -5.76 -6.45
C LYS A 127 2.04 -5.04 -7.08
N ALA A 128 1.71 -3.89 -6.52
CA ALA A 128 0.88 -2.88 -7.17
C ALA A 128 1.77 -1.74 -7.66
N SER A 129 1.71 -1.44 -8.96
CA SER A 129 2.53 -0.41 -9.59
C SER A 129 1.66 0.63 -10.29
N LEU A 130 2.19 1.86 -10.38
CA LEU A 130 1.56 2.97 -11.08
C LEU A 130 2.46 3.44 -12.23
N SER A 131 1.88 3.52 -13.42
CA SER A 131 2.54 3.98 -14.63
C SER A 131 1.78 5.14 -15.26
N TYR A 132 2.53 6.04 -15.89
CA TYR A 132 2.03 7.26 -16.50
C TYR A 132 2.33 7.23 -17.99
N PHE A 133 1.32 7.45 -18.83
CA PHE A 133 1.49 7.57 -20.28
C PHE A 133 0.73 8.78 -20.81
N ASP A 134 1.14 9.22 -21.99
CA ASP A 134 0.47 10.24 -22.80
C ASP A 134 0.31 9.69 -24.24
N ASP A 135 -0.37 10.43 -25.11
CA ASP A 135 -0.57 10.04 -26.51
C ASP A 135 0.76 9.84 -27.29
N SER A 136 1.88 10.40 -26.82
CA SER A 136 3.19 10.26 -27.49
C SER A 136 3.95 8.98 -27.11
N ASN A 137 3.65 8.43 -25.94
CA ASN A 137 4.39 7.32 -25.33
C ASN A 137 3.79 5.93 -25.60
N ILE A 138 2.88 5.78 -26.58
CA ILE A 138 2.16 4.52 -26.86
C ILE A 138 3.13 3.37 -27.20
N HIS A 139 4.28 3.65 -27.82
CA HIS A 139 5.30 2.62 -28.11
C HIS A 139 6.05 2.11 -26.87
N SER A 140 5.92 2.78 -25.72
CA SER A 140 6.59 2.43 -24.47
C SER A 140 5.74 1.57 -23.54
N LEU A 141 4.65 0.98 -24.03
CA LEU A 141 3.71 0.17 -23.23
C LEU A 141 4.36 -1.01 -22.51
N VAL A 142 5.50 -1.52 -23.00
CA VAL A 142 6.32 -2.51 -22.29
C VAL A 142 6.72 -2.02 -20.90
N ASN A 143 6.88 -0.71 -20.71
CA ASN A 143 7.23 -0.09 -19.43
C ASN A 143 6.10 -0.13 -18.41
N ILE A 144 4.89 -0.58 -18.76
CA ILE A 144 3.79 -0.71 -17.80
C ILE A 144 4.13 -1.68 -16.66
N PHE A 145 4.95 -2.70 -16.95
CA PHE A 145 5.47 -3.66 -15.97
C PHE A 145 6.65 -3.11 -15.16
N ASN A 146 7.27 -2.02 -15.61
CA ASN A 146 8.36 -1.32 -14.94
C ASN A 146 7.88 -0.02 -14.26
N GLY A 147 6.59 0.09 -13.97
CA GLY A 147 6.01 1.24 -13.30
C GLY A 147 6.57 1.46 -11.90
N THR A 148 6.25 2.62 -11.33
CA THR A 148 6.62 2.93 -9.95
C THR A 148 5.86 1.99 -9.02
N VAL A 149 6.59 1.16 -8.28
CA VAL A 149 6.01 0.26 -7.29
C VAL A 149 5.45 1.09 -6.14
N ILE A 150 4.14 0.98 -5.92
CA ILE A 150 3.41 1.69 -4.86
C ILE A 150 3.22 0.80 -3.64
N LEU A 151 3.05 -0.50 -3.85
CA LEU A 151 2.85 -1.47 -2.80
C LEU A 151 3.48 -2.81 -3.20
N GLU A 152 4.19 -3.43 -2.27
CA GLU A 152 4.81 -4.75 -2.45
C GLU A 152 4.10 -5.82 -1.61
N ASN A 153 4.42 -7.10 -1.86
CA ASN A 153 3.89 -8.26 -1.14
C ASN A 153 2.35 -8.34 -1.13
N CYS A 154 1.70 -7.93 -2.21
CA CYS A 154 0.25 -7.95 -2.34
C CYS A 154 -0.17 -8.51 -3.69
N THR A 155 -1.28 -9.24 -3.71
CA THR A 155 -2.00 -9.60 -4.94
C THR A 155 -3.30 -8.83 -4.98
N GLY A 156 -3.89 -8.67 -6.15
CA GLY A 156 -5.12 -7.91 -6.26
C GLY A 156 -5.71 -7.93 -7.65
N LYS A 157 -6.90 -7.35 -7.73
CA LYS A 157 -7.66 -7.20 -8.97
C LYS A 157 -8.64 -6.05 -8.86
N PHE A 158 -9.05 -5.57 -10.01
CA PHE A 158 -10.08 -4.57 -10.16
C PHE A 158 -11.33 -5.24 -10.72
N ILE A 159 -12.51 -4.84 -10.24
CA ILE A 159 -13.80 -5.34 -10.72
C ILE A 159 -14.72 -4.15 -10.99
N VAL A 160 -15.41 -4.16 -12.13
CA VAL A 160 -16.42 -3.16 -12.49
C VAL A 160 -17.79 -3.82 -12.59
N GLU A 161 -18.73 -3.35 -11.77
CA GLU A 161 -20.12 -3.79 -11.77
C GLU A 161 -21.04 -2.57 -11.61
N ASN A 162 -21.99 -2.37 -12.53
CA ASN A 162 -23.00 -1.30 -12.43
C ASN A 162 -22.42 0.09 -12.11
N ASN A 163 -21.34 0.50 -12.80
CA ASN A 163 -20.62 1.76 -12.55
C ASN A 163 -19.97 1.87 -11.14
N ILE A 164 -19.70 0.73 -10.51
CA ILE A 164 -18.97 0.64 -9.24
C ILE A 164 -17.66 -0.10 -9.52
N LEU A 165 -16.54 0.55 -9.21
CA LEU A 165 -15.21 -0.03 -9.28
C LEU A 165 -14.87 -0.56 -7.89
N LYS A 166 -14.66 -1.87 -7.79
CA LYS A 166 -14.16 -2.50 -6.58
C LYS A 166 -12.68 -2.82 -6.77
N VAL A 167 -11.88 -2.45 -5.79
CA VAL A 167 -10.46 -2.81 -5.72
C VAL A 167 -10.33 -3.90 -4.67
N TYR A 168 -9.97 -5.10 -5.11
CA TYR A 168 -9.65 -6.20 -4.23
C TYR A 168 -8.15 -6.30 -4.08
N LEU A 169 -7.68 -6.28 -2.84
CA LEU A 169 -6.29 -6.43 -2.49
C LEU A 169 -6.15 -7.50 -1.42
N LYS A 170 -5.21 -8.41 -1.61
CA LYS A 170 -4.90 -9.47 -0.68
C LYS A 170 -3.45 -9.33 -0.23
N ASP A 171 -3.27 -9.15 1.07
CA ASP A 171 -1.97 -9.05 1.74
C ASP A 171 -1.82 -10.23 2.69
N LYS A 172 -0.90 -11.16 2.40
CA LYS A 172 -0.64 -12.40 3.16
C LYS A 172 -1.91 -13.12 3.65
N ASP A 173 -2.44 -12.71 4.81
CA ASP A 173 -3.56 -13.32 5.53
C ASP A 173 -4.81 -12.41 5.65
N LYS A 174 -4.77 -11.18 5.11
CA LYS A 174 -5.86 -10.21 5.14
C LYS A 174 -6.32 -9.83 3.74
N GLU A 175 -7.63 -9.80 3.55
CA GLU A 175 -8.28 -9.31 2.33
C GLU A 175 -8.88 -7.93 2.59
N TYR A 176 -8.62 -7.06 1.62
CA TYR A 176 -8.91 -5.64 1.65
C TYR A 176 -9.78 -5.35 0.42
N GLU A 177 -11.05 -5.01 0.65
CA GLU A 177 -11.94 -4.51 -0.39
C GLU A 177 -12.12 -3.01 -0.24
N GLU A 178 -12.01 -2.27 -1.35
CA GLU A 178 -12.34 -0.86 -1.44
C GLU A 178 -13.40 -0.67 -2.53
N ILE A 179 -14.49 0.01 -2.20
CA ILE A 179 -15.62 0.22 -3.11
C ILE A 179 -15.61 1.69 -3.56
N LEU A 180 -15.37 1.90 -4.85
CA LEU A 180 -15.27 3.21 -5.47
C LEU A 180 -16.44 3.42 -6.44
N TYR A 181 -17.25 4.43 -6.15
CA TYR A 181 -18.34 4.84 -7.02
C TYR A 181 -17.79 5.76 -8.11
N TYR A 182 -18.12 5.49 -9.37
CA TYR A 182 -17.77 6.37 -10.47
C TYR A 182 -18.90 6.40 -11.50
N GLU A 183 -19.42 7.57 -11.84
CA GLU A 183 -20.39 7.67 -12.93
C GLU A 183 -19.64 7.76 -14.26
N GLN A 184 -19.76 6.72 -15.08
CA GLN A 184 -19.30 6.76 -16.46
C GLN A 184 -20.34 7.55 -17.27
N LYS A 185 -20.04 8.81 -17.59
CA LYS A 185 -20.86 9.66 -18.47
C LYS A 185 -20.62 9.35 -19.94
#